data_AF-A0AA38MPZ9-F1
#
_entry.id   AF-A0AA38MPZ9-F1
#
_cell.length_a   1.000
_cell.length_b   1.000
_cell.length_c   1.000
_cell.angle_alpha   90.00
_cell.angle_beta   90.00
_cell.angle_gamma   90.00
#
_symmetry.space_group_name_H-M   'P 1'
#
loop_
_entity.id
_entity.type
_entity.pdbx_description
1 polymer ?
#
loop_
_entity_poly.entity_id
_entity_poly.type
_entity_poly.pdbx_seq_one_letter_code
_entity_poly.pdbx_strand_id
1 'polypeptide(L)'
;MRKFIWKDTIKRNIFVLRFAGLWPEGVEGYKLNYYTIYSILVNLFMNGNNVFQTAYICFIYTDLQALTAIFFVLVTDWLATIKIICYINNIRILQHLILDLERTEFQPRNDCQLHLVLPTLKTWKIVYEAFVAVTVTAMLLFCLIPLVDGAFKEFRLPFWAWYPYETKISPNYELTYIYQVVSTAMLAATNLNMDTLMAALMMYVAIQCDFLSDNVKHVKNNEDSQFVNEFEYHVKHHQMILRFACNTNKFFNGIVLGQFFTSAAALALAMFQLTLVVPMSSEFISLLFCQFDDSTNFFVLLVWQRSRNEGKFCCY
;
A
#
# COMPACT_ATOMS: atom_id res chain seq x y z
N MET A 1 -13.45 31.12 3.82
CA MET A 1 -13.44 29.68 4.15
C MET A 1 -12.08 29.29 4.70
N ARG A 2 -12.00 28.42 5.72
CA ARG A 2 -10.73 27.84 6.18
C ARG A 2 -10.17 26.95 5.06
N LYS A 3 -8.84 26.97 4.85
CA LYS A 3 -8.15 26.13 3.86
C LYS A 3 -8.38 24.65 4.20
N PHE A 4 -8.78 23.86 3.22
CA PHE A 4 -8.97 22.42 3.38
C PHE A 4 -7.61 21.70 3.38
N ILE A 5 -7.38 20.86 4.40
CA ILE A 5 -6.08 20.19 4.63
C ILE A 5 -6.14 18.75 4.10
N TRP A 6 -5.72 18.55 2.85
CA TRP A 6 -5.69 17.22 2.21
C TRP A 6 -4.83 16.20 2.97
N LYS A 7 -3.73 16.66 3.59
CA LYS A 7 -2.81 15.81 4.35
C LYS A 7 -3.48 15.13 5.55
N ASP A 8 -4.56 15.67 6.11
CA ASP A 8 -5.25 15.06 7.26
C ASP A 8 -5.89 13.71 6.91
N THR A 9 -6.30 13.52 5.66
CA THR A 9 -6.86 12.24 5.18
C THR A 9 -5.80 11.15 5.23
N ILE A 10 -4.59 11.42 4.74
CA ILE A 10 -3.49 10.44 4.62
C ILE A 10 -2.48 10.53 5.77
N LYS A 11 -2.80 11.25 6.85
CA LYS A 11 -1.87 11.49 7.96
C LYS A 11 -1.36 10.18 8.58
N ARG A 12 -2.23 9.17 8.68
CA ARG A 12 -1.87 7.85 9.20
C ARG A 12 -0.90 7.11 8.27
N ASN A 13 -1.12 7.16 6.95
CA ASN A 13 -0.16 6.65 5.97
C ASN A 13 1.21 7.28 6.13
N ILE A 14 1.26 8.61 6.16
CA ILE A 14 2.51 9.35 6.30
C ILE A 14 3.23 8.95 7.59
N PHE A 15 2.51 8.82 8.70
CA PHE A 15 3.08 8.41 9.98
C PHE A 15 3.71 7.02 9.92
N VAL A 16 2.97 6.02 9.43
CA VAL A 16 3.48 4.64 9.34
C VAL A 16 4.64 4.54 8.35
N LEU A 17 4.54 5.19 7.19
CA LEU A 17 5.62 5.19 6.20
C LEU A 17 6.86 5.92 6.70
N ARG A 18 6.70 6.99 7.50
CA ARG A 18 7.82 7.66 8.16
C ARG A 18 8.49 6.75 9.19
N PHE A 19 7.69 6.03 9.98
CA PHE A 19 8.21 5.04 10.92
C PHE A 19 8.95 3.90 10.20
N ALA A 20 8.44 3.43 9.06
CA ALA A 20 9.11 2.45 8.20
C ALA A 20 10.36 2.98 7.47
N GLY A 21 10.74 4.24 7.71
CA GLY A 21 11.89 4.87 7.05
C GLY A 21 11.62 5.30 5.61
N LEU A 22 10.38 5.24 5.13
CA LEU A 22 10.01 5.52 3.73
C LEU A 22 9.64 6.98 3.44
N TRP A 23 9.39 7.80 4.46
CA TRP A 23 8.95 9.20 4.28
C TRP A 23 9.99 10.24 4.74
N PRO A 24 10.99 10.59 3.91
CA PRO A 24 11.95 11.65 4.23
C PRO A 24 11.28 13.02 4.32
N GLU A 25 11.88 13.92 5.10
CA GLU A 25 11.40 15.29 5.20
C GLU A 25 11.83 16.13 3.99
N GLY A 26 10.86 16.80 3.37
CA GLY A 26 11.08 17.75 2.27
C GLY A 26 11.02 17.12 0.87
N VAL A 27 10.95 18.00 -0.14
CA VAL A 27 10.78 17.63 -1.57
C VAL A 27 12.02 17.01 -2.20
N GLU A 28 13.20 17.27 -1.63
CA GLU A 28 14.48 16.78 -2.16
C GLU A 28 14.63 15.26 -1.98
N GLY A 29 13.76 14.62 -1.18
CA GLY A 29 13.80 13.19 -0.89
C GLY A 29 14.91 12.83 0.10
N TYR A 30 15.53 11.66 -0.08
CA TYR A 30 16.61 11.19 0.78
C TYR A 30 17.89 12.01 0.58
N LYS A 31 18.50 12.43 1.70
CA LYS A 31 19.78 13.15 1.77
C LYS A 31 20.77 12.38 2.66
N LEU A 32 22.05 12.71 2.65
CA LEU A 32 23.03 12.15 3.59
C LEU A 32 22.80 12.71 5.02
N ASN A 33 21.81 12.15 5.72
CA ASN A 33 21.43 12.53 7.09
C ASN A 33 21.09 11.29 7.94
N TYR A 34 20.89 11.49 9.24
CA TYR A 34 20.52 10.42 10.17
C TYR A 34 19.26 9.65 9.77
N TYR A 35 18.29 10.33 9.12
CA TYR A 35 17.06 9.68 8.67
C TYR A 35 17.31 8.67 7.54
N THR A 36 18.21 8.95 6.60
CA THR A 36 18.55 8.00 5.53
C THR A 36 19.29 6.78 6.08
N ILE A 37 20.16 6.96 7.07
CA ILE A 37 20.82 5.83 7.77
C ILE A 37 19.75 4.97 8.48
N TYR A 38 18.85 5.62 9.22
CA TYR A 38 17.70 4.95 9.85
C TYR A 38 16.86 4.17 8.83
N SER A 39 16.53 4.79 7.69
CA SER A 39 15.78 4.16 6.60
C SER A 39 16.47 2.91 6.09
N ILE A 40 17.77 2.96 5.83
CA ILE A 40 18.55 1.80 5.38
C ILE A 40 18.49 0.68 6.43
N LEU A 41 18.72 0.99 7.71
CA LEU A 41 18.71 0.00 8.79
C LEU A 41 17.34 -0.66 8.97
N VAL A 42 16.25 0.13 8.95
CA VAL A 42 14.89 -0.39 9.08
C VAL A 42 14.51 -1.24 7.87
N ASN A 43 14.89 -0.84 6.66
CA ASN A 43 14.64 -1.65 5.48
C ASN A 43 15.46 -2.95 5.46
N LEU A 44 16.71 -2.92 5.93
CA LEU A 44 17.51 -4.14 6.12
C LEU A 44 16.87 -5.07 7.15
N PHE A 45 16.36 -4.52 8.26
CA PHE A 45 15.67 -5.28 9.28
C PHE A 45 14.38 -5.94 8.76
N MET A 46 13.53 -5.19 8.04
CA MET A 46 12.27 -5.72 7.48
C MET A 46 12.52 -6.80 6.42
N ASN A 47 13.50 -6.61 5.54
CA ASN A 47 13.77 -7.52 4.42
C ASN A 47 14.75 -8.66 4.76
N GLY A 48 15.39 -8.62 5.93
CA GLY A 48 16.36 -9.64 6.33
C GLY A 48 15.74 -11.04 6.41
N ASN A 49 14.51 -11.14 6.94
CA ASN A 49 13.80 -12.42 7.00
C ASN A 49 13.55 -13.02 5.60
N ASN A 50 13.29 -12.19 4.59
CA ASN A 50 13.04 -12.63 3.21
C ASN A 50 14.26 -13.33 2.61
N VAL A 51 15.47 -12.85 2.95
CA VAL A 51 16.73 -13.47 2.52
C VAL A 51 16.89 -14.86 3.15
N PHE A 52 16.62 -15.00 4.45
CA PHE A 52 16.70 -16.28 5.16
C PHE A 52 15.64 -17.28 4.72
N GLN A 53 14.42 -16.83 4.43
CA GLN A 53 13.37 -17.65 3.81
C GLN A 53 13.78 -18.12 2.40
N THR A 54 14.38 -17.24 1.60
CA THR A 54 14.87 -17.59 0.25
C THR A 54 15.98 -18.63 0.31
N ALA A 55 16.92 -18.49 1.25
CA ALA A 55 17.98 -19.47 1.47
C ALA A 55 17.41 -20.84 1.88
N TYR A 56 16.31 -20.88 2.63
CA TYR A 56 15.66 -22.12 3.06
C TYR A 56 15.13 -22.96 1.88
N ILE A 57 14.70 -22.34 0.77
CA ILE A 57 14.26 -23.05 -0.44
C ILE A 57 15.34 -24.01 -0.94
N CYS A 58 16.61 -23.61 -0.89
CA CYS A 58 17.73 -24.44 -1.35
C CYS A 58 17.85 -25.77 -0.57
N PHE A 59 17.29 -25.85 0.63
CA PHE A 59 17.37 -27.04 1.49
C PHE A 59 16.12 -27.93 1.42
N ILE A 60 14.96 -27.40 1.03
CA ILE A 60 13.67 -28.10 1.11
C ILE A 60 13.00 -28.39 -0.23
N TYR A 61 13.72 -28.20 -1.34
CA TYR A 61 13.20 -28.32 -2.71
C TYR A 61 12.54 -29.68 -3.05
N THR A 62 12.77 -30.73 -2.25
CA THR A 62 12.19 -32.06 -2.45
C THR A 62 10.76 -32.21 -1.92
N ASP A 63 10.31 -31.34 -1.01
CA ASP A 63 8.94 -31.35 -0.47
C ASP A 63 8.09 -30.29 -1.16
N LEU A 64 7.26 -30.72 -2.11
CA LEU A 64 6.42 -29.82 -2.91
C LEU A 64 5.40 -29.04 -2.06
N GLN A 65 4.87 -29.65 -0.99
CA GLN A 65 3.87 -29.01 -0.14
C GLN A 65 4.52 -27.91 0.69
N ALA A 66 5.65 -28.19 1.33
CA ALA A 66 6.41 -27.17 2.06
C ALA A 66 6.91 -26.06 1.12
N LEU A 67 7.41 -26.45 -0.06
CA LEU A 67 7.93 -25.53 -1.07
C LEU A 67 6.87 -24.55 -1.56
N THR A 68 5.67 -25.02 -1.88
CA THR A 68 4.58 -24.14 -2.36
C THR A 68 4.03 -23.22 -1.26
N ALA A 69 4.04 -23.64 0.01
CA ALA A 69 3.67 -22.80 1.14
C ALA A 69 4.68 -21.66 1.36
N ILE A 70 5.99 -21.97 1.26
CA ILE A 70 7.05 -20.98 1.37
C ILE A 70 7.03 -20.02 0.18
N PHE A 71 6.82 -20.52 -1.04
CA PHE A 71 6.71 -19.67 -2.23
C PHE A 71 5.55 -18.68 -2.15
N PHE A 72 4.40 -19.08 -1.60
CA PHE A 72 3.26 -18.18 -1.42
C PHE A 72 3.65 -16.93 -0.61
N VAL A 73 4.32 -17.14 0.54
CA VAL A 73 4.79 -16.04 1.41
C VAL A 73 5.93 -15.26 0.76
N LEU A 74 6.90 -15.93 0.15
CA LEU A 74 8.05 -15.25 -0.46
C LEU A 74 7.67 -14.37 -1.65
N VAL A 75 6.71 -14.79 -2.46
CA VAL A 75 6.28 -14.02 -3.64
C VAL A 75 5.64 -12.69 -3.20
N THR A 76 4.86 -12.67 -2.12
CA THR A 76 4.29 -11.44 -1.56
C THR A 76 5.34 -10.57 -0.88
N ASP A 77 6.23 -11.18 -0.09
CA ASP A 77 7.35 -10.49 0.59
C ASP A 77 8.31 -9.81 -0.41
N TRP A 78 8.71 -10.51 -1.48
CA TRP A 78 9.56 -9.95 -2.52
C TRP A 78 8.88 -8.81 -3.30
N LEU A 79 7.57 -8.90 -3.53
CA LEU A 79 6.84 -7.79 -4.11
C LEU A 79 6.87 -6.57 -3.18
N ALA A 80 6.66 -6.75 -1.88
CA ALA A 80 6.74 -5.66 -0.92
C ALA A 80 8.14 -5.01 -0.93
N THR A 81 9.21 -5.79 -1.05
CA THR A 81 10.58 -5.28 -1.25
C THR A 81 10.71 -4.45 -2.52
N ILE A 82 10.18 -4.94 -3.65
CA ILE A 82 10.20 -4.22 -4.94
C ILE A 82 9.44 -2.91 -4.82
N LYS A 83 8.26 -2.92 -4.16
CA LYS A 83 7.47 -1.71 -3.89
C LYS A 83 8.25 -0.69 -3.10
N ILE A 84 8.93 -1.11 -2.03
CA ILE A 84 9.80 -0.25 -1.22
C ILE A 84 10.85 0.43 -2.09
N ILE A 85 11.54 -0.34 -2.94
CA ILE A 85 12.57 0.21 -3.84
C ILE A 85 11.97 1.21 -4.83
N CYS A 86 10.86 0.85 -5.48
CA CYS A 86 10.13 1.75 -6.37
C CYS A 86 9.66 3.02 -5.66
N TYR A 87 9.19 2.90 -4.42
CA TYR A 87 8.73 4.01 -3.59
C TYR A 87 9.88 4.96 -3.26
N ILE A 88 11.02 4.43 -2.82
CA ILE A 88 12.23 5.22 -2.54
C ILE A 88 12.70 5.97 -3.78
N ASN A 89 12.74 5.31 -4.93
CA ASN A 89 13.18 5.91 -6.19
C ASN A 89 12.25 7.04 -6.66
N ASN A 90 10.95 6.93 -6.42
CA ASN A 90 9.95 7.89 -6.88
C ASN A 90 9.46 8.85 -5.80
N ILE A 91 10.06 8.85 -4.60
CA ILE A 91 9.59 9.64 -3.44
C ILE A 91 9.50 11.14 -3.72
N ARG A 92 10.38 11.68 -4.58
CA ARG A 92 10.36 13.10 -4.97
C ARG A 92 9.07 13.45 -5.71
N ILE A 93 8.63 12.57 -6.63
CA ILE A 93 7.37 12.74 -7.37
C ILE A 93 6.21 12.80 -6.38
N LEU A 94 6.19 11.87 -5.43
CA LEU A 94 5.17 11.82 -4.39
C LEU A 94 5.14 13.09 -3.52
N GLN A 95 6.29 13.58 -3.05
CA GLN A 95 6.37 14.81 -2.27
C GLN A 95 5.82 16.02 -3.05
N HIS A 96 6.14 16.12 -4.35
CA HIS A 96 5.59 17.17 -5.22
C HIS A 96 4.08 17.03 -5.41
N LEU A 97 3.55 15.81 -5.60
CA LEU A 97 2.11 15.57 -5.67
C LEU A 97 1.41 16.07 -4.40
N ILE A 98 1.92 15.70 -3.22
CA ILE A 98 1.32 16.13 -1.95
C ILE A 98 1.34 17.66 -1.79
N LEU A 99 2.37 18.35 -2.29
CA LEU A 99 2.40 19.81 -2.31
C LEU A 99 1.45 20.43 -3.32
N ASP A 100 1.27 19.81 -4.49
CA ASP A 100 0.35 20.30 -5.52
C ASP A 100 -1.10 20.33 -5.02
N LEU A 101 -1.48 19.42 -4.12
CA LEU A 101 -2.79 19.43 -3.44
C LEU A 101 -3.02 20.70 -2.60
N GLU A 102 -1.96 21.35 -2.13
CA GLU A 102 -2.06 22.57 -1.31
C GLU A 102 -2.26 23.85 -2.13
N ARG A 103 -2.18 23.76 -3.47
CA ARG A 103 -2.44 24.88 -4.39
C ARG A 103 -3.88 25.34 -4.28
N THR A 104 -4.09 26.63 -4.58
CA THR A 104 -5.40 27.27 -4.57
C THR A 104 -6.40 26.60 -5.50
N GLU A 105 -5.94 26.12 -6.65
CA GLU A 105 -6.77 25.48 -7.67
C GLU A 105 -7.35 24.14 -7.20
N PHE A 106 -6.71 23.50 -6.21
CA PHE A 106 -7.10 22.20 -5.67
C PHE A 106 -8.01 22.33 -4.44
N GLN A 107 -8.31 23.55 -4.01
CA GLN A 107 -9.17 23.81 -2.86
C GLN A 107 -10.65 23.85 -3.28
N PRO A 108 -11.58 23.35 -2.43
CA PRO A 108 -13.00 23.52 -2.67
C PRO A 108 -13.36 25.01 -2.69
N ARG A 109 -14.11 25.44 -3.71
CA ARG A 109 -14.51 26.85 -3.91
C ARG A 109 -15.78 27.23 -3.15
N ASN A 110 -16.64 26.26 -2.86
CA ASN A 110 -17.96 26.48 -2.27
C ASN A 110 -18.37 25.32 -1.36
N ASP A 111 -19.42 25.52 -0.55
CA ASP A 111 -19.92 24.50 0.36
C ASP A 111 -20.45 23.26 -0.37
N CYS A 112 -20.96 23.41 -1.60
CA CYS A 112 -21.40 22.29 -2.43
C CYS A 112 -20.25 21.32 -2.73
N GLN A 113 -19.11 21.84 -3.18
CA GLN A 113 -17.89 21.06 -3.43
C GLN A 113 -17.34 20.43 -2.16
N LEU A 114 -17.44 21.14 -1.03
CA LEU A 114 -17.07 20.56 0.27
C LEU A 114 -17.97 19.38 0.63
N HIS A 115 -19.29 19.51 0.47
CA HIS A 115 -20.27 18.44 0.68
C HIS A 115 -20.08 17.25 -0.27
N LEU A 116 -19.56 17.47 -1.48
CA LEU A 116 -19.24 16.40 -2.44
C LEU A 116 -18.04 15.55 -1.99
N VAL A 117 -17.05 16.16 -1.36
CA VAL A 117 -15.78 15.50 -1.00
C VAL A 117 -15.84 14.74 0.31
N LEU A 118 -16.54 15.29 1.32
CA LEU A 118 -16.59 14.71 2.66
C LEU A 118 -17.05 13.23 2.67
N PRO A 119 -18.09 12.81 1.93
CA PRO A 119 -18.50 11.41 1.86
C PRO A 119 -17.42 10.52 1.24
N THR A 120 -16.78 10.99 0.16
CA THR A 120 -15.69 10.24 -0.51
C THR A 120 -14.53 9.99 0.44
N LEU A 121 -14.11 11.01 1.19
CA LEU A 121 -13.03 10.88 2.18
C LEU A 121 -13.43 9.97 3.35
N LYS A 122 -14.70 10.02 3.78
CA LYS A 122 -15.22 9.13 4.82
C LYS A 122 -15.21 7.67 4.35
N THR A 123 -15.64 7.40 3.12
CA THR A 123 -15.59 6.06 2.52
C THR A 123 -14.16 5.56 2.44
N TRP A 124 -13.21 6.39 1.98
CA TRP A 124 -11.80 5.98 1.95
C TRP A 124 -11.26 5.64 3.35
N LYS A 125 -11.61 6.43 4.38
CA LYS A 125 -11.21 6.12 5.76
C LYS A 125 -11.78 4.79 6.22
N ILE A 126 -13.06 4.51 5.96
CA ILE A 126 -13.69 3.22 6.31
C ILE A 126 -12.97 2.06 5.62
N VAL A 127 -12.68 2.20 4.33
CA VAL A 127 -11.94 1.18 3.56
C VAL A 127 -10.55 0.98 4.12
N TYR A 128 -9.82 2.05 4.45
CA TYR A 128 -8.51 1.98 5.07
C TYR A 128 -8.57 1.25 6.44
N GLU A 129 -9.54 1.58 7.30
CA GLU A 129 -9.70 0.90 8.60
C GLU A 129 -10.00 -0.59 8.42
N ALA A 130 -10.85 -0.94 7.45
CA ALA A 130 -11.18 -2.33 7.14
C ALA A 130 -9.92 -3.12 6.71
N PHE A 131 -9.08 -2.54 5.85
CA PHE A 131 -7.80 -3.15 5.47
C PHE A 131 -6.89 -3.37 6.67
N VAL A 132 -6.72 -2.35 7.53
CA VAL A 132 -5.90 -2.51 8.74
C VAL A 132 -6.44 -3.62 9.64
N ALA A 133 -7.76 -3.71 9.82
CA ALA A 133 -8.36 -4.76 10.63
C ALA A 133 -8.09 -6.17 10.05
N VAL A 134 -8.20 -6.33 8.73
CA VAL A 134 -7.89 -7.60 8.05
C VAL A 134 -6.41 -7.97 8.20
N THR A 135 -5.48 -7.06 7.90
CA THR A 135 -4.04 -7.32 8.01
C THR A 135 -3.62 -7.62 9.45
N VAL A 136 -4.15 -6.89 10.45
CA VAL A 136 -3.87 -7.17 11.87
C VAL A 136 -4.41 -8.53 12.27
N THR A 137 -5.61 -8.90 11.82
CA THR A 137 -6.20 -10.22 12.10
C THR A 137 -5.36 -11.33 11.49
N ALA A 138 -4.97 -11.20 10.22
CA ALA A 138 -4.09 -12.16 9.55
C ALA A 138 -2.75 -12.31 10.30
N MET A 139 -2.13 -11.20 10.69
CA MET A 139 -0.89 -11.22 11.47
C MET A 139 -1.03 -11.93 12.81
N LEU A 140 -2.11 -11.66 13.55
CA LEU A 140 -2.36 -12.35 14.81
C LEU A 140 -2.55 -13.85 14.61
N LEU A 141 -3.25 -14.27 13.55
CA LEU A 141 -3.40 -15.69 13.23
C LEU A 141 -2.04 -16.34 12.93
N PHE A 142 -1.25 -15.79 11.99
CA PHE A 142 0.06 -16.35 11.64
C PHE A 142 1.04 -16.39 12.82
N CYS A 143 1.02 -15.39 13.69
CA CYS A 143 1.89 -15.35 14.86
C CYS A 143 1.41 -16.31 15.95
N LEU A 144 0.11 -16.38 16.24
CA LEU A 144 -0.39 -17.11 17.41
C LEU A 144 -0.57 -18.62 17.15
N ILE A 145 -0.73 -19.06 15.91
CA ILE A 145 -0.95 -20.48 15.59
C ILE A 145 0.16 -21.40 16.14
N PRO A 146 1.46 -21.11 15.93
CA PRO A 146 2.53 -21.93 16.50
C PRO A 146 2.53 -22.01 18.04
N LEU A 147 1.99 -20.99 18.72
CA LEU A 147 1.87 -20.93 20.18
C LEU A 147 0.69 -21.77 20.68
N VAL A 148 -0.44 -21.71 19.98
CA VAL A 148 -1.69 -22.39 20.38
C VAL A 148 -1.64 -23.89 20.07
N ASP A 149 -1.08 -24.28 18.92
CA ASP A 149 -1.02 -25.69 18.48
C ASP A 149 0.09 -26.49 19.20
N GLY A 150 0.76 -25.89 20.19
CA GLY A 150 1.84 -26.54 20.93
C GLY A 150 3.14 -26.74 20.14
N ALA A 151 3.18 -26.28 18.88
CA ALA A 151 4.34 -26.37 17.99
C ALA A 151 5.56 -25.57 18.49
N PHE A 152 5.37 -24.64 19.42
CA PHE A 152 6.46 -24.02 20.17
C PHE A 152 7.32 -25.04 20.94
N LYS A 153 6.75 -26.20 21.35
CA LYS A 153 7.49 -27.28 22.00
C LYS A 153 8.47 -27.96 21.06
N GLU A 154 8.24 -27.85 19.75
CA GLU A 154 9.15 -28.33 18.70
C GLU A 154 10.07 -27.22 18.17
N PHE A 155 10.06 -26.05 18.82
CA PHE A 155 10.79 -24.85 18.38
C PHE A 155 10.44 -24.44 16.94
N ARG A 156 9.17 -24.61 16.53
CA ARG A 156 8.69 -24.16 15.21
C ARG A 156 8.59 -22.63 15.19
N LEU A 157 9.19 -22.00 14.18
CA LEU A 157 9.09 -20.56 13.93
C LEU A 157 7.80 -20.23 13.15
N PRO A 158 7.27 -18.99 13.24
CA PRO A 158 6.09 -18.57 12.48
C PRO A 158 6.26 -18.72 10.96
N PHE A 159 7.45 -18.38 10.46
CA PHE A 159 7.80 -18.52 9.05
C PHE A 159 9.02 -19.42 8.91
N TRP A 160 8.94 -20.37 7.98
CA TRP A 160 10.03 -21.29 7.67
C TRP A 160 11.22 -20.54 7.05
N ALA A 161 12.34 -20.49 7.76
CA ALA A 161 13.54 -19.79 7.32
C ALA A 161 14.80 -20.52 7.83
N TRP A 162 15.89 -20.40 7.08
CA TRP A 162 17.19 -20.91 7.48
C TRP A 162 18.02 -19.78 8.08
N TYR A 163 18.46 -19.95 9.32
CA TYR A 163 19.37 -19.02 9.98
C TYR A 163 20.76 -19.65 10.15
N PRO A 164 21.85 -18.87 10.04
CA PRO A 164 23.22 -19.36 10.20
C PRO A 164 23.62 -19.55 11.67
N TYR A 165 22.67 -19.96 12.52
CA TYR A 165 22.85 -20.26 13.94
C TYR A 165 21.74 -21.23 14.39
N GLU A 166 21.96 -21.92 15.50
CA GLU A 166 20.98 -22.86 16.04
C GLU A 166 19.79 -22.11 16.65
N THR A 167 18.64 -22.21 15.98
CA THR A 167 17.38 -21.56 16.38
C THR A 167 16.60 -22.36 17.39
N LYS A 168 16.94 -23.64 17.63
CA LYS A 168 16.23 -24.51 18.59
C LYS A 168 16.75 -24.44 20.03
N ILE A 169 17.66 -23.50 20.30
CA ILE A 169 18.26 -23.29 21.63
C ILE A 169 17.82 -21.92 22.17
N SER A 170 17.43 -21.88 23.44
CA SER A 170 17.15 -20.62 24.15
C SER A 170 18.47 -19.91 24.51
N PRO A 171 18.61 -18.58 24.32
CA PRO A 171 17.56 -17.60 23.99
C PRO A 171 17.38 -17.32 22.48
N ASN A 172 18.08 -18.02 21.60
CA ASN A 172 18.07 -17.73 20.16
C ASN A 172 16.67 -17.92 19.56
N TYR A 173 15.96 -18.97 19.95
CA TYR A 173 14.59 -19.24 19.49
C TYR A 173 13.68 -18.03 19.72
N GLU A 174 13.64 -17.52 20.96
CA GLU A 174 12.77 -16.44 21.38
C GLU A 174 13.13 -15.14 20.66
N LEU A 175 14.43 -14.87 20.49
CA LEU A 175 14.92 -13.70 19.76
C LEU A 175 14.54 -13.76 18.28
N THR A 176 14.73 -14.90 17.60
CA THR A 176 14.35 -15.10 16.20
C THR A 176 12.85 -15.02 16.01
N TYR A 177 12.08 -15.59 16.95
CA TYR A 177 10.63 -15.54 16.93
C TYR A 177 10.12 -14.10 17.01
N ILE A 178 10.59 -13.32 18.00
CA ILE A 178 10.24 -11.89 18.13
C ILE A 178 10.68 -11.12 16.88
N TYR A 179 11.89 -11.39 16.38
CA TYR A 179 12.39 -10.76 15.16
C TYR A 179 11.44 -11.00 13.97
N GLN A 180 11.05 -12.24 13.68
CA GLN A 180 10.14 -12.55 12.57
C GLN A 180 8.79 -11.87 12.73
N VAL A 181 8.20 -11.92 13.93
CA VAL A 181 6.91 -11.28 14.20
C VAL A 181 6.99 -9.77 13.95
N VAL A 182 8.02 -9.10 14.49
CA VAL A 182 8.17 -7.66 14.35
C VAL A 182 8.52 -7.27 12.90
N SER A 183 9.45 -7.98 12.25
CA SER A 183 9.87 -7.68 10.87
C SER A 183 8.72 -7.84 9.89
N THR A 184 7.96 -8.94 9.99
CA THR A 184 6.85 -9.21 9.08
C THR A 184 5.69 -8.25 9.36
N ALA A 185 5.37 -7.95 10.62
CA ALA A 185 4.34 -6.96 10.96
C ALA A 185 4.69 -5.57 10.40
N MET A 186 5.95 -5.14 10.52
CA MET A 186 6.42 -3.88 9.93
C MET A 186 6.32 -3.90 8.40
N LEU A 187 6.72 -4.99 7.75
CA LEU A 187 6.68 -5.12 6.29
C LEU A 187 5.23 -5.07 5.78
N ALA A 188 4.31 -5.80 6.39
CA ALA A 188 2.89 -5.79 5.99
C ALA A 188 2.22 -4.45 6.24
N ALA A 189 2.47 -3.83 7.40
CA ALA A 189 1.96 -2.47 7.66
C ALA A 189 2.49 -1.48 6.62
N THR A 190 3.76 -1.60 6.24
CA THR A 190 4.37 -0.76 5.20
C THR A 190 3.73 -1.01 3.84
N ASN A 191 3.55 -2.26 3.44
CA ASN A 191 2.92 -2.66 2.18
C ASN A 191 1.49 -2.09 2.07
N LEU A 192 0.65 -2.31 3.08
CA LEU A 192 -0.71 -1.77 3.15
C LEU A 192 -0.73 -0.25 3.02
N ASN A 193 0.20 0.45 3.69
CA ASN A 193 0.24 1.90 3.67
C ASN A 193 0.72 2.48 2.33
N MET A 194 1.55 1.75 1.58
CA MET A 194 1.89 2.13 0.20
C MET A 194 0.67 1.99 -0.72
N ASP A 195 -0.03 0.85 -0.65
CA ASP A 195 -1.18 0.57 -1.53
C ASP A 195 -2.35 1.52 -1.27
N THR A 196 -2.70 1.72 0.00
CA THR A 196 -3.78 2.64 0.38
C THR A 196 -3.43 4.10 0.11
N LEU A 197 -2.14 4.49 0.16
CA LEU A 197 -1.70 5.82 -0.26
C LEU A 197 -1.85 6.00 -1.77
N MET A 198 -1.48 4.99 -2.57
CA MET A 198 -1.72 5.01 -4.01
C MET A 198 -3.20 5.18 -4.32
N ALA A 199 -4.08 4.42 -3.65
CA ALA A 199 -5.53 4.58 -3.75
C ALA A 199 -5.98 6.01 -3.37
N ALA A 200 -5.36 6.62 -2.36
CA ALA A 200 -5.66 8.00 -1.96
C ALA A 200 -5.25 9.04 -3.01
N LEU A 201 -4.12 8.87 -3.69
CA LEU A 201 -3.71 9.76 -4.77
C LEU A 201 -4.69 9.70 -5.94
N MET A 202 -5.11 8.49 -6.32
CA MET A 202 -6.16 8.32 -7.32
C MET A 202 -7.47 8.99 -6.85
N MET A 203 -7.82 8.86 -5.56
CA MET A 203 -8.92 9.59 -4.90
C MET A 203 -8.87 11.07 -5.13
N TYR A 204 -7.71 11.68 -4.93
CA TYR A 204 -7.57 13.10 -5.18
C TYR A 204 -7.72 13.43 -6.66
N VAL A 205 -7.18 12.63 -7.60
CA VAL A 205 -7.40 12.86 -9.04
C VAL A 205 -8.91 12.94 -9.34
N ALA A 206 -9.69 11.94 -8.92
CA ALA A 206 -11.10 11.90 -9.26
C ALA A 206 -11.89 13.03 -8.60
N ILE A 207 -11.60 13.36 -7.35
CA ILE A 207 -12.20 14.51 -6.66
C ILE A 207 -11.94 15.81 -7.45
N GLN A 208 -10.72 16.01 -7.95
CA GLN A 208 -10.38 17.20 -8.71
C GLN A 208 -11.10 17.24 -10.07
N CYS A 209 -11.31 16.09 -10.72
CA CYS A 209 -12.17 16.00 -11.91
C CYS A 209 -13.64 16.31 -11.62
N ASP A 210 -14.13 15.96 -10.43
CA ASP A 210 -15.48 16.30 -10.00
C ASP A 210 -15.60 17.80 -9.72
N PHE A 211 -14.59 18.42 -9.11
CA PHE A 211 -14.51 19.88 -8.95
C PHE A 211 -14.48 20.61 -10.28
N LEU A 212 -13.66 20.17 -11.24
CA LEU A 212 -13.63 20.77 -12.56
C LEU A 212 -15.00 20.64 -13.25
N SER A 213 -15.66 19.49 -13.14
CA SER A 213 -16.98 19.27 -13.74
C SER A 213 -18.05 20.17 -13.11
N ASP A 214 -18.04 20.32 -11.78
CA ASP A 214 -18.93 21.22 -11.06
C ASP A 214 -18.69 22.69 -11.44
N ASN A 215 -17.43 23.10 -11.50
CA ASN A 215 -17.02 24.45 -11.89
C ASN A 215 -17.51 24.79 -13.32
N VAL A 216 -17.29 23.88 -14.28
CA VAL A 216 -17.71 24.08 -15.69
C VAL A 216 -19.23 24.15 -15.84
N LYS A 217 -19.99 23.36 -15.06
CA LYS A 217 -21.47 23.39 -15.09
C LYS A 217 -22.05 24.70 -14.56
N HIS A 218 -21.36 25.37 -13.65
CA HIS A 218 -21.81 26.60 -13.01
C HIS A 218 -21.17 27.86 -13.61
N VAL A 219 -20.56 27.75 -14.79
CA VAL A 219 -20.09 28.92 -15.55
C VAL A 219 -21.31 29.78 -15.89
N LYS A 220 -21.36 30.97 -15.31
CA LYS A 220 -22.40 31.94 -15.60
C LYS A 220 -22.10 32.61 -16.94
N ASN A 221 -23.14 32.83 -17.77
CA ASN A 221 -23.08 33.75 -18.90
C ASN A 221 -23.01 35.19 -18.38
N ASN A 222 -21.83 35.56 -17.88
CA ASN A 222 -21.50 36.94 -17.54
C ASN A 222 -20.89 37.64 -18.76
N GLU A 223 -20.66 38.95 -18.66
CA GLU A 223 -19.98 39.77 -19.68
C GLU A 223 -18.72 39.06 -20.24
N ASP A 224 -18.47 39.24 -21.55
CA ASP A 224 -17.43 38.51 -22.30
C ASP A 224 -16.06 38.46 -21.61
N SER A 225 -15.67 39.53 -20.90
CA SER A 225 -14.39 39.63 -20.18
C SER A 225 -14.31 38.72 -18.94
N GLN A 226 -15.41 38.53 -18.20
CA GLN A 226 -15.46 37.64 -17.03
C GLN A 226 -15.52 36.17 -17.46
N PHE A 227 -16.23 35.89 -18.55
CA PHE A 227 -16.28 34.55 -19.13
C PHE A 227 -14.90 34.06 -19.57
N VAL A 228 -14.12 34.91 -20.26
CA VAL A 228 -12.75 34.56 -20.70
C VAL A 228 -11.85 34.23 -19.50
N ASN A 229 -11.91 35.01 -18.42
CA ASN A 229 -11.09 34.77 -17.23
C ASN A 229 -11.46 33.47 -16.49
N GLU A 230 -12.76 33.15 -16.34
CA GLU A 230 -13.18 31.87 -15.74
C GLU A 230 -12.82 30.69 -16.65
N PHE A 231 -12.96 30.84 -17.97
CA PHE A 231 -12.57 29.81 -18.92
C PHE A 231 -11.07 29.52 -18.86
N GLU A 232 -10.22 30.55 -18.85
CA GLU A 232 -8.78 30.40 -18.70
C GLU A 232 -8.43 29.68 -17.38
N TYR A 233 -9.11 30.03 -16.28
CA TYR A 233 -8.94 29.35 -15.00
C TYR A 233 -9.29 27.85 -15.10
N HIS A 234 -10.42 27.49 -15.72
CA HIS A 234 -10.82 26.09 -15.88
C HIS A 234 -9.84 25.29 -16.73
N VAL A 235 -9.33 25.88 -17.81
CA VAL A 235 -8.29 25.26 -18.65
C VAL A 235 -7.01 25.04 -17.83
N LYS A 236 -6.59 26.02 -17.04
CA LYS A 236 -5.43 25.89 -16.15
C LYS A 236 -5.62 24.80 -15.11
N HIS A 237 -6.78 24.74 -14.45
CA HIS A 237 -7.11 23.69 -13.47
C HIS A 237 -7.09 22.30 -14.12
N HIS A 238 -7.70 22.15 -15.30
CA HIS A 238 -7.68 20.91 -16.07
C HIS A 238 -6.24 20.45 -16.39
N GLN A 239 -5.39 21.36 -16.88
CA GLN A 239 -3.98 21.04 -17.16
C GLN A 239 -3.23 20.59 -15.89
N MET A 240 -3.51 21.20 -14.73
CA MET A 240 -2.91 20.77 -13.47
C MET A 240 -3.39 19.37 -13.05
N ILE A 241 -4.68 19.06 -13.24
CA ILE A 241 -5.22 17.72 -12.97
C ILE A 241 -4.53 16.68 -13.85
N LEU A 242 -4.37 16.96 -15.15
CA LEU A 242 -3.68 16.06 -16.07
C LEU A 242 -2.21 15.82 -15.65
N ARG A 243 -1.49 16.87 -15.24
CA ARG A 243 -0.12 16.74 -14.74
C ARG A 243 -0.07 15.92 -13.45
N PHE A 244 -0.99 16.19 -12.52
CA PHE A 244 -1.11 15.44 -11.27
C PHE A 244 -1.41 13.95 -11.52
N ALA A 245 -2.36 13.64 -12.41
CA ALA A 245 -2.69 12.27 -12.80
C ALA A 245 -1.52 11.57 -13.51
N CYS A 246 -0.82 12.26 -14.42
CA CYS A 246 0.36 11.71 -15.10
C CYS A 246 1.49 11.38 -14.12
N ASN A 247 1.79 12.29 -13.19
CA ASN A 247 2.82 12.07 -12.16
C ASN A 247 2.41 10.96 -11.18
N THR A 248 1.12 10.90 -10.82
CA THR A 248 0.54 9.82 -10.02
C THR A 248 0.70 8.47 -10.72
N ASN A 249 0.39 8.39 -12.02
CA ASN A 249 0.59 7.18 -12.82
C ASN A 249 2.07 6.79 -12.92
N LYS A 250 2.97 7.74 -13.20
CA LYS A 250 4.42 7.47 -13.23
C LYS A 250 4.94 6.91 -11.91
N PHE A 251 4.43 7.42 -10.78
CA PHE A 251 4.83 6.97 -9.46
C PHE A 251 4.49 5.49 -9.21
N PHE A 252 3.32 5.02 -9.64
CA PHE A 252 2.87 3.66 -9.32
C PHE A 252 2.76 2.68 -10.48
N ASN A 253 2.93 3.08 -11.75
CA ASN A 253 2.69 2.19 -12.90
C ASN A 253 3.46 0.86 -12.80
N GLY A 254 4.76 0.92 -12.47
CA GLY A 254 5.58 -0.27 -12.27
C GLY A 254 5.13 -1.11 -11.05
N ILE A 255 4.68 -0.45 -9.98
CA ILE A 255 4.18 -1.10 -8.76
C ILE A 255 2.88 -1.86 -9.05
N VAL A 256 1.92 -1.23 -9.74
CA VAL A 256 0.64 -1.84 -10.09
C VAL A 256 0.84 -3.03 -11.02
N LEU A 257 1.77 -2.92 -11.98
CA LEU A 257 2.11 -4.04 -12.87
C LEU A 257 2.67 -5.23 -12.08
N GLY A 258 3.64 -4.99 -11.18
CA GLY A 258 4.17 -6.03 -10.29
C GLY A 258 3.07 -6.66 -9.42
N GLN A 259 2.23 -5.83 -8.82
CA GLN A 259 1.09 -6.29 -8.00
C GLN A 259 0.16 -7.21 -8.79
N PHE A 260 -0.15 -6.89 -10.06
CA PHE A 260 -1.00 -7.73 -10.90
C PHE A 260 -0.44 -9.15 -11.05
N PHE A 261 0.83 -9.27 -11.45
CA PHE A 261 1.46 -10.58 -11.68
C PHE A 261 1.62 -11.37 -10.38
N THR A 262 2.10 -10.72 -9.32
CA THR A 262 2.28 -11.35 -8.02
C THR A 262 0.94 -11.79 -7.43
N SER A 263 -0.11 -10.99 -7.53
CA SER A 263 -1.44 -11.37 -7.00
C SER A 263 -2.00 -12.59 -7.74
N ALA A 264 -1.79 -12.69 -9.05
CA ALA A 264 -2.20 -13.85 -9.83
C ALA A 264 -1.41 -15.12 -9.42
N ALA A 265 -0.08 -15.00 -9.24
CA ALA A 265 0.76 -16.09 -8.78
C ALA A 265 0.42 -16.53 -7.34
N ALA A 266 0.25 -15.57 -6.44
CA ALA A 266 -0.14 -15.79 -5.05
C ALA A 266 -1.51 -16.47 -4.96
N LEU A 267 -2.51 -16.01 -5.73
CA LEU A 267 -3.82 -16.64 -5.81
C LEU A 267 -3.73 -18.10 -6.28
N ALA A 268 -2.93 -18.38 -7.31
CA ALA A 268 -2.75 -19.75 -7.80
C ALA A 268 -2.11 -20.66 -6.74
N LEU A 269 -1.06 -20.18 -6.07
CA LEU A 269 -0.37 -20.91 -4.99
C LEU A 269 -1.27 -21.11 -3.77
N ALA A 270 -2.02 -20.09 -3.36
CA ALA A 270 -2.98 -20.17 -2.26
C ALA A 270 -4.09 -21.18 -2.55
N MET A 271 -4.68 -21.14 -3.75
CA MET A 271 -5.71 -22.11 -4.13
C MET A 271 -5.17 -23.54 -4.13
N PHE A 272 -3.95 -23.76 -4.60
CA PHE A 272 -3.31 -25.08 -4.52
C PHE A 272 -3.14 -25.52 -3.07
N GLN A 273 -2.59 -24.65 -2.21
CA GLN A 273 -2.39 -24.91 -0.78
C GLN A 273 -3.71 -25.23 -0.06
N LEU A 274 -4.79 -24.51 -0.37
CA LEU A 274 -6.12 -24.77 0.18
C LEU A 274 -6.67 -26.17 -0.14
N THR A 275 -6.16 -26.84 -1.19
CA THR A 275 -6.53 -28.24 -1.48
C THR A 275 -5.73 -29.27 -0.67
N LEU A 276 -4.58 -28.86 -0.10
CA LEU A 276 -3.68 -29.73 0.67
C LEU A 276 -3.92 -29.64 2.18
N VAL A 277 -4.35 -28.48 2.69
CA VAL A 277 -4.63 -28.29 4.11
C VAL A 277 -6.00 -28.84 4.50
N VAL A 278 -6.12 -29.32 5.75
CA VAL A 278 -7.38 -29.83 6.28
C VAL A 278 -8.42 -28.68 6.32
N PRO A 279 -9.64 -28.87 5.77
CA PRO A 279 -10.68 -27.85 5.83
C PRO A 279 -10.96 -27.39 7.25
N MET A 280 -11.14 -26.08 7.44
CA MET A 280 -11.41 -25.46 8.75
C MET A 280 -10.28 -25.58 9.79
N SER A 281 -9.08 -26.01 9.40
CA SER A 281 -7.89 -25.89 10.24
C SER A 281 -7.47 -24.41 10.44
N SER A 282 -6.68 -24.16 11.49
CA SER A 282 -6.07 -22.85 11.75
C SER A 282 -5.23 -22.36 10.56
N GLU A 283 -4.49 -23.27 9.92
CA GLU A 283 -3.71 -23.00 8.70
C GLU A 283 -4.62 -22.64 7.51
N PHE A 284 -5.73 -23.36 7.31
CA PHE A 284 -6.73 -23.06 6.26
C PHE A 284 -7.34 -21.67 6.44
N ILE A 285 -7.74 -21.32 7.66
CA ILE A 285 -8.31 -20.00 7.96
C ILE A 285 -7.29 -18.89 7.69
N SER A 286 -6.03 -19.09 8.09
CA SER A 286 -4.97 -18.10 7.89
C SER A 286 -4.68 -17.84 6.41
N LEU A 287 -4.63 -18.90 5.60
CA LEU A 287 -4.46 -18.79 4.15
C LEU A 287 -5.62 -18.05 3.49
N LEU A 288 -6.86 -18.29 3.93
CA LEU A 288 -8.03 -17.54 3.44
C LEU A 288 -7.92 -16.05 3.78
N PHE A 289 -7.62 -15.69 5.03
CA PHE A 289 -7.47 -14.28 5.42
C PHE A 289 -6.35 -13.58 4.65
N CYS A 290 -5.21 -14.25 4.43
CA CYS A 290 -4.11 -13.73 3.62
C CYS A 290 -4.55 -13.48 2.17
N GLN A 291 -5.25 -14.45 1.58
CA GLN A 291 -5.75 -14.33 0.21
C GLN A 291 -6.81 -13.22 0.07
N PHE A 292 -7.67 -13.04 1.07
CA PHE A 292 -8.62 -11.93 1.11
C PHE A 292 -7.91 -10.58 1.18
N ASP A 293 -6.85 -10.44 1.98
CA ASP A 293 -6.07 -9.20 2.05
C ASP A 293 -5.46 -8.85 0.69
N ASP A 294 -4.75 -9.80 0.07
CA ASP A 294 -4.07 -9.58 -1.22
C ASP A 294 -5.06 -9.27 -2.36
N SER A 295 -6.16 -10.02 -2.44
CA SER A 295 -7.17 -9.82 -3.49
C SER A 295 -7.96 -8.52 -3.30
N THR A 296 -8.31 -8.15 -2.06
CA THR A 296 -9.07 -6.92 -1.80
C THR A 296 -8.23 -5.68 -2.08
N ASN A 297 -6.93 -5.70 -1.76
CA ASN A 297 -6.01 -4.60 -2.09
C ASN A 297 -5.95 -4.36 -3.62
N PHE A 298 -5.87 -5.45 -4.39
CA PHE A 298 -5.88 -5.38 -5.85
C PHE A 298 -7.23 -4.88 -6.42
N PHE A 299 -8.36 -5.41 -5.93
CA PHE A 299 -9.69 -5.02 -6.39
C PHE A 299 -10.01 -3.56 -6.07
N VAL A 300 -9.62 -3.04 -4.89
CA VAL A 300 -9.85 -1.64 -4.54
C VAL A 300 -9.05 -0.72 -5.47
N LEU A 301 -7.79 -1.03 -5.77
CA LEU A 301 -7.01 -0.23 -6.72
C LEU A 301 -7.66 -0.21 -8.12
N LEU A 302 -8.11 -1.35 -8.63
CA LEU A 302 -8.72 -1.45 -9.97
C LEU A 302 -10.14 -0.90 -10.07
N VAL A 303 -11.03 -1.26 -9.14
CA VAL A 303 -12.45 -0.85 -9.15
C VAL A 303 -12.57 0.63 -8.86
N TRP A 304 -11.72 1.17 -8.00
CA TRP A 304 -11.72 2.60 -7.70
C TRP A 304 -11.18 3.40 -8.90
N GLN A 305 -10.19 2.87 -9.63
CA GLN A 305 -9.74 3.42 -10.91
C GLN A 305 -10.81 3.31 -12.01
N ARG A 306 -11.56 2.20 -12.08
CA ARG A 306 -12.54 1.94 -13.15
C ARG A 306 -13.90 2.61 -12.92
N SER A 307 -14.47 2.53 -11.72
CA SER A 307 -15.82 3.05 -11.41
C SER A 307 -15.94 4.57 -11.54
N ARG A 308 -14.82 5.31 -11.55
CA ARG A 308 -14.80 6.76 -11.82
C ARG A 308 -14.22 7.14 -13.19
N ASN A 309 -13.49 6.25 -13.86
CA ASN A 309 -12.97 6.51 -15.21
C ASN A 309 -13.98 6.20 -16.33
N GLU A 310 -15.01 5.40 -16.09
CA GLU A 310 -16.07 5.06 -17.07
C GLU A 310 -16.92 6.27 -17.54
N GLY A 311 -16.54 7.50 -17.19
CA GLY A 311 -17.09 8.71 -17.82
C GLY A 311 -16.14 9.88 -18.06
N LYS A 312 -14.82 9.80 -17.77
CA LYS A 312 -13.97 11.02 -17.73
C LYS A 312 -12.52 10.90 -18.22
N PHE A 313 -12.00 9.71 -18.52
CA PHE A 313 -10.63 9.58 -19.02
C PHE A 313 -10.54 8.64 -20.23
N CYS A 314 -11.02 9.13 -21.37
CA CYS A 314 -10.48 8.74 -22.68
C CYS A 314 -9.74 9.95 -23.24
N CYS A 315 -8.45 10.07 -22.92
CA CYS A 315 -7.54 10.85 -23.75
C CYS A 315 -6.44 9.90 -24.23
N TYR A 316 -6.32 9.87 -25.56
CA TYR A 316 -5.40 9.08 -26.38
C TYR A 316 -3.93 9.21 -25.98
#